data_AF-A0ABD4Q4G1-F1
#
_entry.id   AF-A0ABD4Q4G1-F1
#
_cell.length_a   1.000
_cell.length_b   1.000
_cell.length_c   1.000
_cell.angle_alpha   90.00
_cell.angle_beta   90.00
_cell.angle_gamma   90.00
#
_symmetry.space_group_name_H-M   'P 1'
#
loop_
_entity.id
_entity.type
_entity.pdbx_description
1 polymer ?
#
loop_
_entity_poly.entity_id
_entity_poly.type
_entity_poly.pdbx_seq_one_letter_code
_entity_poly.pdbx_strand_id
1 'polypeptide(L)' 'LGLIHTLDFMVRPAIERGELVPVLQDWRPAPLEVYIAYAPSRQLSTKVRVFIEWVSEIYARIG' A
#
# COMPACT_ATOMS: atom_id res chain seq x y z
N LEU A 1 15.01 20.14 -6.53
CA LEU A 1 14.87 19.20 -7.67
C LEU A 1 15.80 18.02 -7.43
N GLY A 2 15.36 16.81 -7.75
CA GLY A 2 16.17 15.62 -7.54
C GLY A 2 15.37 14.33 -7.71
N LEU A 3 16.00 13.22 -7.31
CA LEU A 3 15.39 11.90 -7.29
C LEU A 3 14.68 11.66 -5.95
N ILE A 4 13.58 10.91 -5.99
CA ILE A 4 12.87 10.44 -4.80
C ILE A 4 12.61 8.94 -4.93
N HIS A 5 12.63 8.24 -3.80
CA HIS A 5 12.13 6.88 -3.69
C HIS A 5 10.88 6.94 -2.80
N THR A 6 9.73 6.57 -3.35
CA THR A 6 8.44 6.69 -2.67
C THR A 6 7.48 5.59 -3.13
N LEU A 7 6.28 5.55 -2.55
CA LEU A 7 5.26 4.58 -2.88
C LEU A 7 4.70 4.87 -4.27
N ASP A 8 4.63 3.83 -5.09
CA ASP A 8 4.23 3.89 -6.49
C ASP A 8 2.86 4.57 -6.69
N PHE A 9 1.86 4.23 -5.86
CA PHE A 9 0.53 4.82 -5.96
C PHE A 9 0.47 6.33 -5.69
N MET A 10 1.43 6.88 -4.95
CA MET A 10 1.47 8.33 -4.68
C MET A 10 1.90 9.14 -5.91
N VAL A 11 2.70 8.55 -6.80
CA VAL A 11 3.31 9.24 -7.94
C VAL A 11 2.80 8.77 -9.30
N ARG A 12 2.04 7.67 -9.33
CA ARG A 12 1.46 7.10 -10.55
C ARG A 12 0.74 8.11 -11.45
N PRO A 13 -0.11 9.03 -10.95
CA PRO A 13 -0.74 10.03 -11.81
C PRO A 13 0.26 11.00 -12.46
N ALA A 14 1.34 11.35 -11.76
CA ALA A 14 2.37 12.25 -12.30
C ALA A 14 3.27 11.54 -13.32
N ILE A 15 3.51 10.23 -13.15
CA ILE A 15 4.17 9.38 -14.15
C ILE A 15 3.30 9.29 -15.41
N GLU A 16 2.00 9.03 -15.27
CA GLU A 16 1.05 8.96 -16.38
C GLU A 16 0.94 10.27 -17.16
N ARG A 17 1.06 11.42 -16.48
CA ARG A 17 1.13 12.75 -17.10
C ARG A 17 2.50 13.11 -17.70
N GLY A 18 3.53 12.29 -17.49
CA GLY A 18 4.89 12.56 -17.94
C GLY A 18 5.63 13.63 -17.13
N GLU A 19 5.09 14.03 -15.97
CA GLU A 19 5.72 14.99 -15.04
C GLU A 19 6.85 14.32 -14.23
N LEU A 20 6.77 13.00 -14.04
CA LEU A 20 7.80 12.19 -13.40
C LEU A 20 8.24 11.05 -14.31
N VAL A 21 9.53 10.74 -14.29
CA VAL A 21 10.13 9.66 -15.07
C VAL A 21 10.65 8.59 -14.12
N PRO A 22 10.18 7.33 -14.23
CA PRO A 22 10.75 6.21 -13.48
C PRO A 22 12.21 5.97 -13.88
N VAL A 23 13.10 5.82 -12.90
CA VAL A 23 14.51 5.49 -13.11
C VAL A 23 14.90 4.25 -12.31
N LEU A 24 16.03 3.62 -12.62
CA LEU A 24 16.58 2.48 -11.87
C LEU A 24 15.57 1.34 -11.65
N GLN A 25 14.76 1.03 -12.66
CA GLN A 25 13.64 0.07 -12.53
C GLN A 25 14.10 -1.36 -12.21
N ASP A 26 15.32 -1.72 -12.60
CA ASP A 26 15.94 -3.01 -12.29
C ASP A 26 16.35 -3.14 -10.81
N TRP A 27 16.33 -2.03 -10.06
CA TRP A 27 16.77 -1.94 -8.66
C TRP A 27 15.60 -1.69 -7.70
N ARG A 28 14.38 -2.07 -8.09
CA ARG A 28 13.20 -1.92 -7.24
C ARG A 28 13.33 -2.80 -5.99
N PRO A 29 13.04 -2.26 -4.78
CA PRO A 29 12.99 -3.09 -3.58
C PRO A 29 11.82 -4.08 -3.66
N ALA A 30 11.82 -5.07 -2.77
CA ALA A 30 10.66 -5.93 -2.59
C ALA A 30 9.41 -5.11 -2.25
N PRO A 31 8.20 -5.55 -2.67
CA PRO A 31 6.95 -4.91 -2.28
C PRO A 31 6.85 -4.78 -0.75
N LEU A 32 6.33 -3.65 -0.28
CA LEU A 32 6.10 -3.43 1.14
C LEU A 32 4.91 -4.26 1.62
N GLU A 33 5.11 -4.99 2.72
CA GLU A 33 4.01 -5.69 3.39
C GLU A 33 3.09 -4.70 4.11
N VAL A 34 1.78 -4.92 3.98
CA VAL A 34 0.75 -4.10 4.63
C VAL A 34 0.14 -4.91 5.77
N TYR A 35 0.07 -4.30 6.95
CA TYR A 35 -0.47 -4.94 8.16
C TYR A 35 -1.65 -4.16 8.72
N ILE A 36 -2.60 -4.88 9.33
CA ILE A 36 -3.67 -4.28 10.13
C ILE A 36 -3.29 -4.42 11.61
N ALA A 37 -3.01 -3.29 12.26
CA ALA A 37 -2.67 -3.26 13.68
C ALA A 37 -3.90 -2.92 14.54
N TYR A 38 -4.09 -3.65 15.64
CA TYR A 38 -5.13 -3.39 16.64
C TYR A 38 -4.64 -3.78 18.03
N ALA A 39 -5.20 -3.14 19.07
CA ALA A 39 -4.84 -3.47 20.44
C ALA A 39 -5.19 -4.93 20.77
N PRO A 40 -4.32 -5.67 21.48
CA PRO A 40 -4.60 -7.03 21.94
C PRO A 40 -5.69 -7.01 23.02
N SER A 41 -6.94 -6.82 22.60
CA SER A 41 -8.13 -6.96 23.44
C SER A 41 -8.59 -8.42 23.42
N ARG A 42 -9.13 -8.89 24.55
CA ARG A 42 -9.54 -10.29 24.74
C ARG A 42 -10.56 -10.77 23.70
N GLN A 43 -11.41 -9.86 23.20
CA GLN A 43 -12.32 -10.09 22.08
C GLN A 43 -12.43 -8.80 21.27
N LEU A 44 -12.09 -8.86 19.97
CA LEU A 44 -12.35 -7.75 19.05
C LEU A 44 -13.85 -7.46 18.99
N SER A 45 -14.21 -6.19 18.84
CA SER A 45 -15.60 -5.84 18.57
C SER A 45 -16.03 -6.44 17.23
N THR A 46 -17.31 -6.76 17.08
CA THR A 46 -17.86 -7.24 15.81
C THR A 46 -17.59 -6.27 14.66
N LYS A 47 -17.65 -4.95 14.91
CA LYS A 47 -17.35 -3.93 13.90
C LYS A 47 -15.90 -4.02 13.40
N VAL A 48 -14.94 -4.23 14.30
CA VAL A 48 -13.52 -4.39 13.92
C VAL A 48 -13.29 -5.67 13.13
N ARG A 49 -13.91 -6.79 13.53
CA ARG A 49 -13.81 -8.06 12.78
C ARG A 49 -14.30 -7.92 11.34
N VAL A 50 -15.52 -7.39 11.16
CA VAL A 50 -16.11 -7.22 9.83
C VAL A 50 -15.28 -6.25 8.98
N PHE A 51 -14.73 -5.19 9.57
CA PHE A 51 -13.82 -4.29 8.86
C PHE A 51 -12.53 -4.99 8.40
N ILE A 52 -11.91 -5.80 9.28
CA ILE A 52 -10.70 -6.55 8.95
C ILE A 52 -10.96 -7.53 7.80
N GLU A 53 -12.06 -8.28 7.88
CA GLU A 53 -12.47 -9.23 6.83
C GLU A 53 -12.64 -8.53 5.48
N TRP A 54 -13.43 -7.45 5.47
CA TRP A 54 -13.67 -6.66 4.27
C TRP A 54 -12.39 -6.04 3.67
N VAL A 55 -11.52 -5.46 4.49
CA VAL A 55 -10.23 -4.92 4.00
C VAL A 55 -9.33 -6.04 3.46
N SER A 56 -9.30 -7.19 4.13
CA SER A 56 -8.47 -8.32 3.69
C SER A 56 -8.91 -8.82 2.32
N GLU A 57 -10.21 -8.90 2.05
CA GLU A 57 -10.75 -9.22 0.72
C GLU A 57 -10.37 -8.20 -0.34
N ILE A 58 -10.35 -6.91 -0.01
CA ILE A 58 -9.93 -5.86 -0.94
C ILE A 58 -8.45 -6.02 -1.28
N TYR A 59 -7.59 -6.20 -0.28
CA TYR A 59 -6.16 -6.34 -0.50
C TYR A 59 -5.81 -7.63 -1.26
N ALA A 60 -6.57 -8.72 -1.04
CA ALA A 60 -6.44 -9.96 -1.82
C ALA A 60 -6.80 -9.81 -3.32
N ARG A 61 -7.51 -8.73 -3.71
CA ARG A 61 -7.83 -8.43 -5.12
C ARG A 61 -6.82 -7.50 -5.78
N ILE A 62 -6.01 -6.80 -4.99
CA ILE A 62 -5.09 -5.76 -5.47
C ILE A 62 -3.64 -6.27 -5.54
N GLY A 63 -3.28 -7.24 -4.68
CA GLY A 63 -2.02 -7.99 -4.77
C GLY A 63 -2.07 -9.07 -5.83
#